data_AF-A0A9Q8LA59-F1
#
_entry.id   AF-A0A9Q8LA59-F1
#
_cell.length_a   1.000
_cell.length_b   1.000
_cell.length_c   1.000
_cell.angle_alpha   90.00
_cell.angle_beta   90.00
_cell.angle_gamma   90.00
#
_symmetry.space_group_name_H-M   'P 1'
#
loop_
_entity.id
_entity.type
_entity.pdbx_description
1 polymer ?
#
loop_
_entity_poly.entity_id
_entity_poly.type
_entity_poly.pdbx_seq_one_letter_code
_entity_poly.pdbx_strand_id
1 'polypeptide(L)'
;MSAESDIDVDYYEPYDCNESEPFPDSVVYKPVFETLKTHSRRVVYILHDVLAASSYENKVTKDLLEEAKKRLKDNVSGQTMFAVSGDMAAGKSSVINSILSIGTIARKGDGGGSCTWVVQRFMKQFPNQAFPFAARVSFFGPDQICALITAMFTKYYRATHRDSQDNGEGEGEEEYNDIRTVLDAFMALFADHIEFEDEGSAREYLRQAESEDDSIICGDLASWAIDVATDWLDGKEFILVGAATSDELLLKLQPFTYQLIWEEGKGQVSPWPLVSVVDFGFENKLLNQGIVLVDAPGLSDSNSTRANNAILHHRECTHKITVAPINRAKDDKSLRESLKQGFYHRGSGGTLLALTYGDSIDPETDVCGSAEEKARELALKVEIKRLREHRQKLSQKKRSATRDEVFDLDDEIREVGRMVKIKTAEFDSCRVIMRNNAVLKAVQAQYRDLTRDPKPLSAFVIGNEAYKTHQAGYATDERPVLTVEQTGVPGIRRRLYALPAEAKLNEALHLANTQIPNLVSFFDLYCSKTHLARKAEIEAVILQPKKKLGDMLSVTLD
;
A
#
# COMPACT_ATOMS: atom_id res chain seq x y z
N MET A 1 26.92 -22.21 45.88
CA MET A 1 25.51 -21.77 45.79
C MET A 1 25.51 -20.50 44.97
N SER A 2 25.52 -20.66 43.65
CA SER A 2 25.36 -19.58 42.68
C SER A 2 23.90 -19.13 42.75
N ALA A 3 23.68 -17.93 43.25
CA ALA A 3 22.38 -17.28 43.14
C ALA A 3 22.19 -16.90 41.67
N GLU A 4 21.45 -17.75 40.95
CA GLU A 4 20.73 -17.34 39.74
C GLU A 4 19.79 -16.22 40.18
N SER A 5 20.17 -14.98 39.84
CA SER A 5 19.25 -13.86 39.87
C SER A 5 18.46 -13.94 38.58
N ASP A 6 17.38 -14.72 38.62
CA ASP A 6 16.29 -14.64 37.64
C ASP A 6 15.73 -13.22 37.72
N ILE A 7 16.31 -12.32 36.93
CA ILE A 7 15.67 -11.07 36.58
C ILE A 7 14.56 -11.48 35.62
N ASP A 8 13.37 -11.69 36.17
CA ASP A 8 12.11 -11.82 35.44
C ASP A 8 11.88 -10.49 34.70
N VAL A 9 12.53 -10.33 33.55
CA VAL A 9 12.24 -9.23 32.64
C VAL A 9 10.95 -9.61 31.96
N ASP A 10 9.83 -9.14 32.49
CA ASP A 10 8.52 -9.24 31.86
C ASP A 10 8.65 -8.83 30.38
N TYR A 11 8.54 -9.82 29.49
CA TYR A 11 8.63 -9.68 28.05
C TYR A 11 7.22 -9.61 27.46
N TYR A 12 6.96 -8.62 26.61
CA TYR A 12 5.71 -8.50 25.88
C TYR A 12 5.84 -9.24 24.55
N GLU A 13 4.96 -10.21 24.33
CA GLU A 13 4.92 -11.00 23.11
C GLU A 13 4.68 -10.12 21.85
N PRO A 14 5.21 -10.56 20.69
CA PRO A 14 4.92 -9.93 19.40
C PRO A 14 3.43 -9.71 19.13
N TYR A 15 3.07 -8.51 18.69
CA TYR A 15 1.70 -8.19 18.32
C TYR A 15 1.32 -8.78 16.96
N ASP A 16 0.34 -9.70 16.96
CA ASP A 16 -0.32 -10.16 15.73
C ASP A 16 -1.68 -9.48 15.53
N CYS A 17 -1.78 -8.67 14.48
CA CYS A 17 -3.03 -8.01 14.11
C CYS A 17 -4.12 -8.98 13.63
N ASN A 18 -3.75 -10.17 13.12
CA ASN A 18 -4.73 -11.14 12.61
C ASN A 18 -5.55 -11.75 13.74
N GLU A 19 -4.92 -12.00 14.88
CA GLU A 19 -5.55 -12.52 16.10
C GLU A 19 -6.16 -11.41 16.95
N SER A 20 -5.44 -10.30 17.10
CA SER A 20 -5.82 -9.23 18.04
C SER A 20 -6.87 -8.27 17.50
N GLU A 21 -7.01 -8.10 16.18
CA GLU A 21 -7.94 -7.14 15.58
C GLU A 21 -9.18 -7.82 14.99
N PRO A 22 -10.38 -7.57 15.56
CA PRO A 22 -11.61 -8.03 14.96
C PRO A 22 -11.93 -7.24 13.68
N PHE A 23 -12.70 -7.86 12.79
CA PHE A 23 -13.27 -7.13 11.66
C PHE A 23 -14.19 -6.00 12.15
N PRO A 24 -14.33 -4.90 11.38
CA PRO A 24 -15.31 -3.85 11.70
C PRO A 24 -16.73 -4.43 11.82
N ASP A 25 -17.58 -3.75 12.59
CA ASP A 25 -19.00 -4.10 12.72
C ASP A 25 -19.75 -3.76 11.42
N SER A 26 -19.61 -4.66 10.45
CA SER A 26 -20.30 -4.63 9.17
C SER A 26 -20.92 -5.99 8.91
N VAL A 27 -22.11 -5.98 8.31
CA VAL A 27 -22.83 -7.20 7.93
C VAL A 27 -21.98 -8.06 6.98
N VAL A 28 -21.13 -7.44 6.16
CA VAL A 28 -20.24 -8.12 5.19
C VAL A 28 -19.29 -9.12 5.84
N TYR A 29 -18.89 -8.89 7.09
CA TYR A 29 -17.98 -9.78 7.83
C TYR A 29 -18.71 -10.79 8.71
N LYS A 30 -20.05 -10.81 8.67
CA LYS A 30 -20.88 -11.74 9.44
C LYS A 30 -21.31 -12.92 8.55
N PRO A 31 -21.54 -14.13 9.12
CA PRO A 31 -21.96 -15.31 8.36
C PRO A 31 -23.23 -15.12 7.51
N VAL A 32 -24.11 -14.21 7.94
CA VAL A 32 -25.35 -13.88 7.21
C VAL A 32 -25.08 -13.35 5.79
N PHE A 33 -23.96 -12.65 5.57
CA PHE A 33 -23.63 -12.12 4.25
C PHE A 33 -23.20 -13.21 3.27
N GLU A 34 -22.42 -14.20 3.74
CA GLU A 34 -22.09 -15.38 2.93
C GLU A 34 -23.33 -16.24 2.65
N THR A 35 -24.26 -16.28 3.59
CA THR A 35 -25.58 -16.89 3.40
C THR A 35 -26.35 -16.18 2.28
N LEU A 36 -26.43 -14.84 2.31
CA LEU A 36 -27.06 -14.03 1.27
C LEU A 36 -26.45 -14.28 -0.11
N LYS A 37 -25.12 -14.26 -0.22
CA LYS A 37 -24.41 -14.55 -1.49
C LYS A 37 -24.71 -15.95 -2.01
N THR A 38 -24.62 -16.95 -1.15
CA THR A 38 -24.86 -18.35 -1.52
C THR A 38 -26.29 -18.55 -2.00
N HIS A 39 -27.28 -18.00 -1.29
CA HIS A 39 -28.68 -18.10 -1.69
C HIS A 39 -28.96 -17.35 -3.00
N SER A 40 -28.44 -16.12 -3.13
CA SER A 40 -28.58 -15.33 -4.36
C SER A 40 -28.01 -16.08 -5.57
N ARG A 41 -26.81 -16.65 -5.45
CA ARG A 41 -26.20 -17.47 -6.51
C ARG A 41 -27.00 -18.74 -6.79
N ARG A 42 -27.47 -19.45 -5.77
CA ARG A 42 -28.27 -20.67 -5.93
C ARG A 42 -29.54 -20.42 -6.74
N VAL A 43 -30.20 -19.28 -6.52
CA VAL A 43 -31.38 -18.88 -7.32
C VAL A 43 -31.01 -18.72 -8.79
N VAL A 44 -29.88 -18.08 -9.09
CA VAL A 44 -29.41 -17.93 -10.48
C VAL A 44 -28.99 -19.27 -11.09
N TYR A 45 -28.34 -20.17 -10.32
CA TYR A 45 -27.97 -21.51 -10.77
C TYR A 45 -29.20 -22.37 -11.13
N ILE A 46 -30.29 -22.29 -10.36
CA ILE A 46 -31.52 -23.03 -10.69
C ILE A 46 -32.02 -22.69 -12.09
N LEU A 47 -31.94 -21.41 -12.49
CA LEU A 47 -32.34 -20.96 -13.82
C LEU A 47 -31.29 -21.32 -14.88
N HIS A 48 -30.01 -21.16 -14.56
CA HIS A 48 -28.89 -21.49 -15.44
C HIS A 48 -28.85 -22.98 -15.80
N ASP A 49 -28.86 -23.86 -14.79
CA ASP A 49 -28.60 -25.30 -14.97
C ASP A 49 -29.69 -25.97 -15.80
N VAL A 50 -30.94 -25.52 -15.64
CA VAL A 50 -32.05 -26.04 -16.44
C VAL A 50 -31.92 -25.63 -17.91
N LEU A 51 -31.49 -24.40 -18.19
CA LEU A 51 -31.20 -23.97 -19.56
C LEU A 51 -29.95 -24.65 -20.14
N ALA A 52 -28.92 -24.86 -19.34
CA ALA A 52 -27.68 -25.50 -19.76
C ALA A 52 -27.85 -27.01 -20.03
N ALA A 53 -28.74 -27.69 -19.29
CA ALA A 53 -29.04 -29.10 -19.48
C ALA A 53 -30.12 -29.36 -20.56
N SER A 54 -30.78 -28.31 -21.06
CA SER A 54 -31.79 -28.45 -22.10
C SER A 54 -31.17 -28.85 -23.43
N SER A 55 -31.67 -29.93 -24.05
CA SER A 55 -31.32 -30.32 -25.42
C SER A 55 -31.92 -29.39 -26.49
N TYR A 56 -32.73 -28.42 -26.08
CA TYR A 56 -33.39 -27.46 -26.95
C TYR A 56 -32.66 -26.12 -26.95
N GLU A 57 -32.03 -25.81 -28.08
CA GLU A 57 -31.34 -24.55 -28.33
C GLU A 57 -32.10 -23.69 -29.34
N ASN A 58 -32.50 -22.49 -28.92
CA ASN A 58 -32.93 -21.44 -29.82
C ASN A 58 -32.30 -20.10 -29.39
N LYS A 59 -32.49 -19.04 -30.19
CA LYS A 59 -31.91 -17.72 -29.87
C LYS A 59 -32.31 -17.24 -28.46
N VAL A 60 -33.56 -17.48 -28.06
CA VAL A 60 -34.10 -17.05 -26.76
C VAL A 60 -33.46 -17.81 -25.59
N THR A 61 -33.31 -19.13 -25.68
CA THR A 61 -32.67 -19.93 -24.62
C THR A 61 -31.18 -19.61 -24.51
N LYS A 62 -30.51 -19.30 -25.62
CA LYS A 62 -29.13 -18.79 -25.63
C LYS A 62 -29.02 -17.42 -24.97
N ASP A 63 -29.88 -16.47 -25.33
CA ASP A 63 -29.89 -15.12 -24.75
C ASP A 63 -30.17 -15.16 -23.23
N LEU A 64 -31.12 -16.00 -22.78
CA LEU A 64 -31.41 -16.19 -21.35
C LEU A 64 -30.27 -16.87 -20.59
N LEU A 65 -29.62 -17.87 -21.21
CA LEU A 65 -28.47 -18.54 -20.64
C LEU A 65 -27.29 -17.58 -20.49
N GLU A 66 -27.02 -16.72 -21.49
CA GLU A 66 -25.99 -15.69 -21.40
C GLU A 66 -26.33 -14.63 -20.34
N GLU A 67 -27.59 -14.23 -20.21
CA GLU A 67 -28.03 -13.28 -19.18
C GLU A 67 -27.92 -13.86 -17.75
N ALA A 68 -28.16 -15.16 -17.59
CA ALA A 68 -27.89 -15.89 -16.34
C ALA A 68 -26.38 -16.03 -16.07
N LYS A 69 -25.59 -16.44 -17.08
CA LYS A 69 -24.12 -16.51 -16.98
C LYS A 69 -23.51 -15.15 -16.63
N LYS A 70 -24.04 -14.05 -17.17
CA LYS A 70 -23.57 -12.70 -16.86
C LYS A 70 -23.75 -12.33 -15.38
N ARG A 71 -24.81 -12.82 -14.73
CA ARG A 71 -25.07 -12.66 -13.28
C ARG A 71 -24.28 -13.65 -12.42
N LEU A 72 -23.91 -14.81 -12.97
CA LEU A 72 -23.06 -15.80 -12.31
C LEU A 72 -21.57 -15.50 -12.46
N LYS A 73 -21.18 -14.73 -13.49
CA LYS A 73 -19.82 -14.19 -13.58
C LYS A 73 -19.61 -13.36 -12.34
N ASP A 74 -18.70 -13.84 -11.50
CA ASP A 74 -18.12 -13.04 -10.44
C ASP A 74 -17.68 -11.75 -11.10
N ASN A 75 -18.27 -10.62 -10.71
CA ASN A 75 -17.74 -9.33 -11.09
C ASN A 75 -16.33 -9.28 -10.50
N VAL A 76 -15.34 -9.60 -11.34
CA VAL A 76 -13.91 -9.55 -11.01
C VAL A 76 -13.50 -8.13 -10.57
N SER A 77 -14.37 -7.14 -10.82
CA SER A 77 -14.35 -5.76 -10.31
C SER A 77 -14.54 -5.62 -8.78
N GLY A 78 -14.31 -6.67 -7.98
CA GLY A 78 -14.41 -6.64 -6.51
C GLY A 78 -13.17 -6.08 -5.80
N GLN A 79 -12.20 -5.55 -6.53
CA GLN A 79 -10.97 -4.98 -5.95
C GLN A 79 -11.12 -3.50 -5.63
N THR A 80 -10.79 -3.10 -4.40
CA THR A 80 -10.67 -1.70 -3.99
C THR A 80 -9.20 -1.35 -3.92
N MET A 81 -8.74 -0.62 -4.94
CA MET A 81 -7.36 -0.18 -5.08
C MET A 81 -7.11 1.18 -4.39
N PHE A 82 -6.07 1.25 -3.55
CA PHE A 82 -5.65 2.42 -2.80
C PHE A 82 -4.30 2.91 -3.30
N ALA A 83 -4.27 4.06 -3.95
CA ALA A 83 -3.03 4.74 -4.31
C ALA A 83 -2.38 5.34 -3.06
N VAL A 84 -1.19 4.88 -2.69
CA VAL A 84 -0.35 5.48 -1.64
C VAL A 84 0.52 6.55 -2.30
N SER A 85 0.42 7.79 -1.82
CA SER A 85 1.09 8.93 -2.43
C SER A 85 1.54 9.93 -1.38
N GLY A 86 2.59 10.66 -1.65
CA GLY A 86 3.20 11.59 -0.69
C GLY A 86 4.62 11.93 -1.13
N ASP A 87 5.14 13.02 -0.58
CA ASP A 87 6.47 13.52 -0.93
C ASP A 87 7.58 12.50 -0.61
N MET A 88 8.78 12.74 -1.14
CA MET A 88 9.94 11.92 -0.83
C MET A 88 10.19 11.95 0.69
N ALA A 89 10.60 10.81 1.25
CA ALA A 89 10.78 10.63 2.70
C ALA A 89 9.52 10.87 3.57
N ALA A 90 8.32 11.00 3.00
CA ALA A 90 7.08 11.10 3.79
C ALA A 90 6.74 9.82 4.58
N GLY A 91 7.39 8.69 4.29
CA GLY A 91 7.18 7.42 4.99
C GLY A 91 6.14 6.49 4.35
N LYS A 92 5.92 6.58 3.02
CA LYS A 92 4.96 5.74 2.26
C LYS A 92 5.15 4.24 2.52
N SER A 93 6.36 3.72 2.25
CA SER A 93 6.69 2.32 2.44
C SER A 93 6.56 1.87 3.90
N SER A 94 6.91 2.75 4.85
CA SER A 94 6.71 2.49 6.28
C SER A 94 5.22 2.31 6.62
N VAL A 95 4.35 3.17 6.09
CA VAL A 95 2.89 3.05 6.27
C VAL A 95 2.36 1.76 5.67
N ILE A 96 2.80 1.39 4.46
CA ILE A 96 2.41 0.13 3.81
C ILE A 96 2.81 -1.08 4.68
N ASN A 97 4.08 -1.13 5.11
CA ASN A 97 4.57 -2.22 5.96
C ASN A 97 3.81 -2.31 7.29
N SER A 98 3.53 -1.18 7.94
CA SER A 98 2.74 -1.17 9.18
C SER A 98 1.30 -1.64 8.96
N ILE A 99 0.65 -1.23 7.88
CA ILE A 99 -0.72 -1.67 7.54
C ILE A 99 -0.75 -3.18 7.31
N LEU A 100 0.19 -3.71 6.53
CA LEU A 100 0.24 -5.13 6.17
C LEU A 100 0.70 -6.01 7.33
N SER A 101 1.53 -5.49 8.23
CA SER A 101 2.00 -6.16 9.45
C SER A 101 2.72 -7.50 9.21
N ILE A 102 3.43 -7.63 8.10
CA ILE A 102 4.20 -8.83 7.70
C ILE A 102 5.72 -8.60 7.67
N GLY A 103 6.19 -7.46 8.19
CA GLY A 103 7.59 -7.07 8.12
C GLY A 103 7.86 -6.18 6.90
N THR A 104 9.08 -6.25 6.37
CA THR A 104 9.50 -5.42 5.23
C THR A 104 9.09 -6.07 3.92
N ILE A 105 8.15 -5.45 3.21
CA ILE A 105 7.77 -5.84 1.83
C ILE A 105 7.79 -4.64 0.88
N ALA A 106 7.34 -3.47 1.33
CA ALA A 106 7.58 -2.21 0.66
C ALA A 106 8.95 -1.68 1.10
N ARG A 107 9.92 -1.59 0.20
CA ARG A 107 11.27 -1.12 0.55
C ARG A 107 11.26 0.34 1.01
N LYS A 108 11.99 0.64 2.10
CA LYS A 108 12.33 2.01 2.51
C LYS A 108 13.54 2.47 1.71
N GLY A 109 13.43 3.57 0.98
CA GLY A 109 14.55 4.14 0.24
C GLY A 109 15.31 5.16 1.07
N ASP A 110 16.43 4.74 1.68
CA ASP A 110 17.30 5.63 2.48
C ASP A 110 18.60 6.00 1.72
N GLY A 111 18.70 5.67 0.43
CA GLY A 111 19.90 5.81 -0.40
C GLY A 111 20.08 7.17 -1.10
N GLY A 112 19.32 8.21 -0.74
CA GLY A 112 19.50 9.57 -1.27
C GLY A 112 19.02 9.83 -2.71
N GLY A 113 18.57 8.81 -3.46
CA GLY A 113 17.95 8.96 -4.79
C GLY A 113 16.42 8.97 -4.77
N SER A 114 15.78 9.32 -5.90
CA SER A 114 14.33 9.13 -6.08
C SER A 114 14.00 7.63 -6.12
N CYS A 115 13.67 7.06 -4.96
CA CYS A 115 13.76 5.61 -4.69
C CYS A 115 12.59 4.73 -5.15
N THR A 116 11.83 5.09 -6.20
CA THR A 116 10.79 4.16 -6.71
C THR A 116 10.64 4.33 -8.21
N TRP A 117 11.39 3.54 -8.96
CA TRP A 117 11.13 3.34 -10.38
C TRP A 117 9.91 2.39 -10.51
N VAL A 118 9.91 1.31 -9.75
CA VAL A 118 8.88 0.27 -9.71
C VAL A 118 7.45 0.70 -9.35
N VAL A 119 6.39 0.69 -10.20
CA VAL A 119 5.02 0.63 -9.64
C VAL A 119 4.85 -0.72 -8.93
N GLN A 120 4.45 -0.71 -7.68
CA GLN A 120 4.28 -1.90 -6.85
C GLN A 120 2.83 -2.02 -6.40
N ARG A 121 2.24 -3.20 -6.60
CA ARG A 121 0.88 -3.51 -6.14
C ARG A 121 0.94 -4.64 -5.13
N PHE A 122 0.45 -4.41 -3.91
CA PHE A 122 0.34 -5.43 -2.88
C PHE A 122 -1.09 -5.96 -2.86
N MET A 123 -1.25 -7.24 -3.15
CA MET A 123 -2.55 -7.89 -3.31
C MET A 123 -2.57 -9.30 -2.71
N LYS A 124 -3.77 -9.88 -2.65
CA LYS A 124 -3.94 -11.24 -2.15
C LYS A 124 -3.11 -12.25 -2.95
N GLN A 125 -2.85 -13.39 -2.33
CA GLN A 125 -2.15 -14.52 -2.94
C GLN A 125 -2.70 -14.87 -4.34
N PHE A 126 -1.78 -15.18 -5.26
CA PHE A 126 -2.15 -15.55 -6.62
C PHE A 126 -2.76 -16.96 -6.67
N PRO A 127 -3.64 -17.24 -7.66
CA PRO A 127 -4.09 -18.60 -7.92
C PRO A 127 -2.89 -19.53 -8.20
N ASN A 128 -2.89 -20.72 -7.59
CA ASN A 128 -1.86 -21.75 -7.75
C ASN A 128 -0.43 -21.29 -7.39
N GLN A 129 -0.29 -20.37 -6.43
CA GLN A 129 1.01 -19.89 -5.97
C GLN A 129 1.77 -21.01 -5.23
N ALA A 130 2.99 -21.32 -5.69
CA ALA A 130 3.81 -22.39 -5.12
C ALA A 130 4.48 -22.03 -3.78
N PHE A 131 4.70 -20.73 -3.53
CA PHE A 131 5.40 -20.22 -2.34
C PHE A 131 4.49 -19.29 -1.53
N PRO A 132 4.74 -19.07 -0.23
CA PRO A 132 3.96 -18.11 0.58
C PRO A 132 4.00 -16.68 0.05
N PHE A 133 5.15 -16.26 -0.48
CA PHE A 133 5.34 -14.96 -1.13
C PHE A 133 5.66 -15.18 -2.60
N ALA A 134 5.00 -14.40 -3.47
CA ALA A 134 5.33 -14.36 -4.87
C ALA A 134 5.17 -12.95 -5.44
N ALA A 135 5.84 -12.71 -6.57
CA ALA A 135 5.68 -11.50 -7.34
C ALA A 135 5.55 -11.80 -8.83
N ARG A 136 4.71 -11.04 -9.52
CA ARG A 136 4.63 -11.01 -10.99
C ARG A 136 5.28 -9.74 -11.48
N VAL A 137 6.35 -9.88 -12.25
CA VAL A 137 7.07 -8.77 -12.85
C VAL A 137 6.63 -8.64 -14.30
N SER A 138 5.97 -7.53 -14.62
CA SER A 138 5.50 -7.24 -15.97
C SER A 138 6.36 -6.14 -16.59
N PHE A 139 6.60 -6.24 -17.90
CA PHE A 139 7.41 -5.29 -18.65
C PHE A 139 6.51 -4.33 -19.44
N PHE A 140 7.08 -3.24 -19.92
CA PHE A 140 6.43 -2.41 -20.94
C PHE A 140 6.31 -3.19 -22.26
N GLY A 141 5.26 -2.92 -23.03
CA GLY A 141 5.15 -3.47 -24.38
C GLY A 141 6.20 -2.87 -25.34
N PRO A 142 6.49 -3.50 -26.49
CA PRO A 142 7.53 -3.03 -27.41
C PRO A 142 7.42 -1.56 -27.80
N ASP A 143 6.22 -1.09 -28.15
CA ASP A 143 5.98 0.32 -28.51
C ASP A 143 6.27 1.28 -27.34
N GLN A 144 5.94 0.85 -26.12
CA GLN A 144 6.20 1.62 -24.91
C GLN A 144 7.69 1.62 -24.55
N ILE A 145 8.40 0.52 -24.79
CA ILE A 145 9.85 0.43 -24.64
C ILE A 145 10.52 1.40 -25.61
N CYS A 146 10.15 1.39 -26.89
CA CYS A 146 10.68 2.35 -27.87
C CYS A 146 10.48 3.80 -27.39
N ALA A 147 9.25 4.17 -27.02
CA ALA A 147 8.96 5.50 -26.51
C ALA A 147 9.75 5.85 -25.24
N LEU A 148 9.90 4.90 -24.32
CA LEU A 148 10.67 5.05 -23.08
C LEU A 148 12.16 5.33 -23.38
N ILE A 149 12.78 4.52 -24.23
CA ILE A 149 14.20 4.61 -24.60
C ILE A 149 14.47 5.93 -25.34
N THR A 150 13.65 6.26 -26.35
CA THR A 150 13.75 7.53 -27.07
C THR A 150 13.63 8.71 -26.12
N ALA A 151 12.66 8.70 -25.19
CA ALA A 151 12.52 9.78 -24.21
C ALA A 151 13.73 9.92 -23.28
N MET A 152 14.34 8.81 -22.84
CA MET A 152 15.58 8.84 -22.06
C MET A 152 16.74 9.42 -22.87
N PHE A 153 16.89 8.99 -24.13
CA PHE A 153 17.93 9.49 -25.01
C PHE A 153 17.77 10.99 -25.33
N THR A 154 16.57 11.44 -25.73
CA THR A 154 16.27 12.85 -25.97
C THR A 154 16.59 13.71 -24.74
N LYS A 155 16.29 13.21 -23.54
CA LYS A 155 16.61 13.89 -22.28
C LYS A 155 18.12 14.02 -22.07
N TYR A 156 18.86 12.94 -22.27
CA TYR A 156 20.33 12.94 -22.21
C TYR A 156 20.95 13.89 -23.24
N TYR A 157 20.47 13.85 -24.48
CA TYR A 157 20.97 14.71 -25.57
C TYR A 157 20.76 16.19 -25.24
N ARG A 158 19.56 16.58 -24.79
CA ARG A 158 19.25 17.97 -24.40
C ARG A 158 20.11 18.45 -23.23
N ALA A 159 20.31 17.61 -22.22
CA ALA A 159 21.13 17.96 -21.06
C ALA A 159 22.62 18.11 -21.39
N THR A 160 23.11 17.40 -22.42
CA THR A 160 24.52 17.49 -22.86
C THR A 160 24.79 18.61 -23.87
N HIS A 161 23.75 19.13 -24.53
CA HIS A 161 23.86 20.16 -25.58
C HIS A 161 23.29 21.53 -25.19
N ARG A 162 22.91 21.74 -23.92
CA ARG A 162 22.57 23.08 -23.42
C ARG A 162 23.84 23.92 -23.26
N ASP A 163 23.84 25.11 -23.85
CA ASP A 163 24.93 26.07 -23.71
C ASP A 163 25.04 26.56 -22.27
N SER A 164 26.22 26.43 -21.67
CA SER A 164 26.51 26.77 -20.26
C SER A 164 26.40 28.27 -19.92
N GLN A 165 25.94 29.11 -20.85
CA GLN A 165 25.85 30.57 -20.72
C GLN A 165 24.49 31.07 -20.20
N ASP A 166 23.46 30.21 -20.14
CA ASP A 166 22.10 30.60 -19.73
C ASP A 166 21.68 30.05 -18.35
N ASN A 167 22.61 29.39 -17.62
CA ASN A 167 22.27 28.63 -16.43
C ASN A 167 21.91 29.56 -15.24
N GLY A 168 20.64 29.54 -14.84
CA GLY A 168 20.20 30.04 -13.54
C GLY A 168 20.75 29.21 -12.37
N GLU A 169 20.76 29.78 -11.16
CA GLU A 169 21.12 29.03 -9.94
C GLU A 169 20.18 27.81 -9.77
N GLY A 170 20.69 26.59 -10.03
CA GLY A 170 19.97 25.32 -9.87
C GLY A 170 19.85 24.47 -11.14
N GLU A 171 19.95 25.05 -12.34
CA GLU A 171 19.72 24.32 -13.61
C GLU A 171 20.84 23.32 -13.92
N GLY A 172 22.09 23.62 -13.56
CA GLY A 172 23.22 22.70 -13.76
C GLY A 172 23.17 21.45 -12.86
N GLU A 173 22.52 21.51 -11.68
CA GLU A 173 22.34 20.34 -10.82
C GLU A 173 21.27 19.39 -11.37
N GLU A 174 20.18 19.94 -11.92
CA GLU A 174 19.14 19.16 -12.59
C GLU A 174 19.70 18.45 -13.83
N GLU A 175 20.48 19.14 -14.66
CA GLU A 175 21.13 18.56 -15.84
C GLU A 175 22.10 17.42 -15.49
N TYR A 176 22.91 17.60 -14.46
CA TYR A 176 23.82 16.55 -13.99
C TYR A 176 23.04 15.31 -13.50
N ASN A 177 21.97 15.52 -12.73
CA ASN A 177 21.12 14.45 -12.24
C ASN A 177 20.41 13.72 -13.39
N ASP A 178 19.96 14.45 -14.40
CA ASP A 178 19.30 13.92 -15.59
C ASP A 178 20.23 13.03 -16.41
N ILE A 179 21.45 13.51 -16.68
CA ILE A 179 22.50 12.75 -17.38
C ILE A 179 22.82 11.47 -16.60
N ARG A 180 23.09 11.59 -15.31
CA ARG A 180 23.46 10.45 -14.45
C ARG A 180 22.35 9.40 -14.42
N THR A 181 21.11 9.84 -14.25
CA THR A 181 19.95 8.95 -14.19
C THR A 181 19.77 8.14 -15.48
N VAL A 182 19.94 8.78 -16.64
CA VAL A 182 19.82 8.09 -17.93
C VAL A 182 21.01 7.14 -18.16
N LEU A 183 22.23 7.57 -17.83
CA LEU A 183 23.41 6.71 -17.94
C LEU A 183 23.30 5.49 -17.04
N ASP A 184 22.90 5.64 -15.79
CA ASP A 184 22.69 4.52 -14.86
C ASP A 184 21.66 3.52 -15.44
N ALA A 185 20.60 4.00 -16.09
CA ALA A 185 19.60 3.16 -16.74
C ALA A 185 20.16 2.43 -17.98
N PHE A 186 20.86 3.12 -18.88
CA PHE A 186 21.43 2.49 -20.08
C PHE A 186 22.57 1.53 -19.74
N MET A 187 23.46 1.89 -18.81
CA MET A 187 24.50 0.99 -18.31
C MET A 187 23.93 -0.22 -17.59
N ALA A 188 22.75 -0.09 -16.95
CA ALA A 188 22.05 -1.23 -16.39
C ALA A 188 21.45 -2.14 -17.47
N LEU A 189 20.88 -1.58 -18.54
CA LEU A 189 20.25 -2.36 -19.61
C LEU A 189 21.24 -3.06 -20.53
N PHE A 190 22.32 -2.37 -20.90
CA PHE A 190 23.22 -2.77 -21.98
C PHE A 190 24.59 -3.18 -21.46
N ALA A 191 24.68 -3.69 -20.24
CA ALA A 191 25.95 -4.06 -19.60
C ALA A 191 26.74 -5.15 -20.36
N ASP A 192 26.10 -5.86 -21.28
CA ASP A 192 26.66 -6.86 -22.18
C ASP A 192 27.13 -6.29 -23.53
N HIS A 193 26.85 -5.01 -23.81
CA HIS A 193 27.31 -4.28 -24.98
C HIS A 193 28.63 -3.56 -24.70
N ILE A 194 29.58 -3.63 -25.64
CA ILE A 194 30.89 -2.97 -25.49
C ILE A 194 30.75 -1.44 -25.42
N GLU A 195 29.71 -0.91 -26.05
CA GLU A 195 29.32 0.50 -26.04
C GLU A 195 28.98 0.98 -24.62
N PHE A 196 28.60 0.09 -23.70
CA PHE A 196 28.17 0.41 -22.33
C PHE A 196 28.99 -0.33 -21.25
N GLU A 197 30.21 -0.80 -21.58
CA GLU A 197 31.11 -1.45 -20.60
C GLU A 197 31.50 -0.49 -19.46
N ASP A 198 31.68 0.80 -19.78
CA ASP A 198 31.99 1.86 -18.83
C ASP A 198 31.35 3.20 -19.25
N GLU A 199 31.31 4.15 -18.31
CA GLU A 199 30.66 5.46 -18.53
C GLU A 199 31.32 6.25 -19.68
N GLY A 200 32.63 6.14 -19.87
CA GLY A 200 33.36 6.82 -20.94
C GLY A 200 32.97 6.28 -22.32
N SER A 201 32.92 4.96 -22.45
CA SER A 201 32.46 4.28 -23.68
C SER A 201 30.99 4.62 -24.00
N ALA A 202 30.12 4.62 -22.99
CA ALA A 202 28.71 5.00 -23.15
C ALA A 202 28.56 6.43 -23.65
N ARG A 203 29.32 7.37 -23.07
CA ARG A 203 29.32 8.77 -23.51
C ARG A 203 29.82 8.93 -24.94
N GLU A 204 30.86 8.20 -25.34
CA GLU A 204 31.40 8.26 -26.70
C GLU A 204 30.41 7.72 -27.73
N TYR A 205 29.73 6.61 -27.44
CA TYR A 205 28.67 6.07 -28.30
C TYR A 205 27.51 7.06 -28.44
N LEU A 206 26.98 7.56 -27.33
CA LEU A 206 25.84 8.50 -27.35
C LEU A 206 26.18 9.84 -28.01
N ARG A 207 27.45 10.27 -28.01
CA ARG A 207 27.91 11.50 -28.68
C ARG A 207 27.89 11.40 -30.20
N GLN A 208 27.82 10.19 -30.77
CA GLN A 208 27.76 10.00 -32.23
C GLN A 208 26.43 10.46 -32.84
N ALA A 209 25.40 10.67 -32.03
CA ALA A 209 24.10 11.12 -32.49
C ALA A 209 24.14 12.54 -33.07
N GLU A 210 23.48 12.72 -34.22
CA GLU A 210 23.41 14.02 -34.89
C GLU A 210 22.25 14.90 -34.37
N SER A 211 21.22 14.28 -33.79
CA SER A 211 20.04 14.97 -33.26
C SER A 211 19.45 14.26 -32.02
N GLU A 212 18.52 14.92 -31.33
CA GLU A 212 17.84 14.39 -30.14
C GLU A 212 16.86 13.23 -30.43
N ASP A 213 16.57 13.00 -31.71
CA ASP A 213 15.69 11.99 -32.28
C ASP A 213 16.41 11.11 -33.31
N ASP A 214 17.75 11.02 -33.21
CA ASP A 214 18.59 10.25 -34.12
C ASP A 214 18.07 8.82 -34.27
N SER A 215 17.60 8.51 -35.48
CA SER A 215 16.89 7.26 -35.76
C SER A 215 17.77 6.02 -35.63
N ILE A 216 19.09 6.16 -35.79
CA ILE A 216 20.04 5.04 -35.70
C ILE A 216 20.28 4.74 -34.23
N ILE A 217 20.71 5.73 -33.45
CA ILE A 217 20.99 5.54 -32.02
C ILE A 217 19.72 5.15 -31.25
N CYS A 218 18.59 5.82 -31.52
CA CYS A 218 17.32 5.44 -30.90
C CYS A 218 16.87 4.03 -31.33
N GLY A 219 17.11 3.66 -32.59
CA GLY A 219 16.77 2.34 -33.14
C GLY A 219 17.58 1.22 -32.50
N ASP A 220 18.89 1.39 -32.39
CA ASP A 220 19.82 0.46 -31.74
C ASP A 220 19.44 0.26 -30.27
N LEU A 221 19.35 1.35 -29.49
CA LEU A 221 19.02 1.30 -28.07
C LEU A 221 17.64 0.67 -27.83
N ALA A 222 16.65 0.98 -28.68
CA ALA A 222 15.31 0.41 -28.55
C ALA A 222 15.28 -1.09 -28.91
N SER A 223 16.00 -1.50 -29.96
CA SER A 223 16.13 -2.92 -30.33
C SER A 223 16.76 -3.72 -29.20
N TRP A 224 17.89 -3.26 -28.67
CA TRP A 224 18.58 -3.93 -27.57
C TRP A 224 17.70 -4.01 -26.32
N ALA A 225 16.94 -2.96 -26.00
CA ALA A 225 16.02 -2.97 -24.88
C ALA A 225 14.86 -3.98 -25.06
N ILE A 226 14.33 -4.11 -26.28
CA ILE A 226 13.31 -5.12 -26.60
C ILE A 226 13.88 -6.53 -26.49
N ASP A 227 15.11 -6.75 -26.95
CA ASP A 227 15.79 -8.04 -26.83
C ASP A 227 15.97 -8.42 -25.36
N VAL A 228 16.47 -7.50 -24.52
CA VAL A 228 16.55 -7.69 -23.06
C VAL A 228 15.20 -8.08 -22.47
N ALA A 229 14.13 -7.34 -22.77
CA ALA A 229 12.80 -7.67 -22.26
C ALA A 229 12.30 -9.06 -22.72
N THR A 230 12.56 -9.41 -23.98
CA THR A 230 12.15 -10.68 -24.60
C THR A 230 12.88 -11.86 -23.96
N ASP A 231 14.18 -11.74 -23.76
CA ASP A 231 15.03 -12.76 -23.14
C ASP A 231 14.62 -13.02 -21.68
N TRP A 232 14.32 -11.96 -20.92
CA TRP A 232 13.84 -12.10 -19.55
C TRP A 232 12.44 -12.71 -19.46
N LEU A 233 11.53 -12.37 -20.38
CA LEU A 233 10.16 -12.91 -20.39
C LEU A 233 10.09 -14.36 -20.88
N ASP A 234 10.99 -14.80 -21.76
CA ASP A 234 11.00 -16.17 -22.31
C ASP A 234 9.61 -16.57 -22.87
N GLY A 235 9.01 -15.66 -23.65
CA GLY A 235 7.68 -15.82 -24.26
C GLY A 235 6.48 -15.77 -23.29
N LYS A 236 6.68 -15.41 -22.02
CA LYS A 236 5.62 -15.27 -21.00
C LYS A 236 5.11 -13.83 -20.93
N GLU A 237 3.91 -13.64 -20.40
CA GLU A 237 3.34 -12.31 -20.15
C GLU A 237 4.03 -11.58 -18.98
N PHE A 238 4.48 -12.35 -17.99
CA PHE A 238 5.18 -11.85 -16.81
C PHE A 238 6.15 -12.90 -16.26
N ILE A 239 7.12 -12.44 -15.47
CA ILE A 239 8.01 -13.32 -14.70
C ILE A 239 7.39 -13.59 -13.34
N LEU A 240 7.24 -14.87 -12.99
CA LEU A 240 6.78 -15.28 -11.66
C LEU A 240 8.00 -15.57 -10.77
N VAL A 241 8.17 -14.78 -9.73
CA VAL A 241 9.21 -14.97 -8.70
C VAL A 241 8.55 -15.44 -7.42
N GLY A 242 9.04 -16.52 -6.81
CA GLY A 242 8.51 -17.06 -5.55
C GLY A 242 9.58 -17.22 -4.48
N ALA A 243 9.18 -17.06 -3.21
CA ALA A 243 10.07 -17.17 -2.06
C ALA A 243 9.34 -17.57 -0.77
N ALA A 244 10.08 -18.15 0.18
CA ALA A 244 9.54 -18.56 1.47
C ALA A 244 9.29 -17.37 2.41
N THR A 245 10.09 -16.31 2.29
CA THR A 245 10.01 -15.10 3.13
C THR A 245 9.94 -13.83 2.28
N SER A 246 9.50 -12.72 2.88
CA SER A 246 9.48 -11.40 2.23
C SER A 246 10.89 -10.94 1.84
N ASP A 247 11.87 -11.16 2.72
CA ASP A 247 13.26 -10.73 2.48
C ASP A 247 13.90 -11.52 1.32
N GLU A 248 13.65 -12.83 1.24
CA GLU A 248 14.11 -13.65 0.12
C GLU A 248 13.42 -13.22 -1.19
N LEU A 249 12.13 -12.89 -1.16
CA LEU A 249 11.43 -12.36 -2.34
C LEU A 249 12.06 -11.05 -2.80
N LEU A 250 12.30 -10.12 -1.87
CA LEU A 250 12.90 -8.83 -2.18
C LEU A 250 14.31 -8.98 -2.75
N LEU A 251 15.11 -9.91 -2.22
CA LEU A 251 16.43 -10.23 -2.75
C LEU A 251 16.34 -10.74 -4.19
N LYS A 252 15.42 -11.68 -4.48
CA LYS A 252 15.20 -12.18 -5.85
C LYS A 252 14.65 -11.12 -6.82
N LEU A 253 13.95 -10.10 -6.31
CA LEU A 253 13.41 -9.00 -7.10
C LEU A 253 14.39 -7.84 -7.32
N GLN A 254 15.57 -7.91 -6.73
CA GLN A 254 16.61 -6.88 -6.86
C GLN A 254 16.91 -6.49 -8.33
N PRO A 255 17.11 -7.44 -9.28
CA PRO A 255 17.40 -7.08 -10.68
C PRO A 255 16.31 -6.26 -11.37
N PHE A 256 15.06 -6.38 -10.90
CA PHE A 256 13.87 -5.73 -11.47
C PHE A 256 13.53 -4.40 -10.80
N THR A 257 14.26 -4.02 -9.75
CA THR A 257 13.93 -2.85 -8.93
C THR A 257 15.05 -1.81 -8.86
N TYR A 258 16.31 -2.17 -9.11
CA TYR A 258 17.46 -1.26 -9.19
C TYR A 258 18.70 -1.93 -9.81
N GLN A 259 19.74 -1.15 -10.07
CA GLN A 259 21.00 -1.60 -10.64
C GLN A 259 21.80 -2.48 -9.66
N LEU A 260 22.25 -3.65 -10.14
CA LEU A 260 23.20 -4.50 -9.45
C LEU A 260 24.64 -4.09 -9.83
N ILE A 261 25.43 -3.64 -8.85
CA ILE A 261 26.87 -3.44 -8.99
C ILE A 261 27.55 -4.53 -8.17
N TRP A 262 28.27 -5.46 -8.81
CA TRP A 262 29.07 -6.49 -8.13
C TRP A 262 30.44 -5.94 -7.72
N GLU A 263 31.10 -6.61 -6.77
CA GLU A 263 32.39 -6.21 -6.17
C GLU A 263 33.54 -6.01 -7.17
N GLU A 264 33.45 -6.57 -8.39
CA GLU A 264 34.45 -6.45 -9.46
C GLU A 264 34.20 -5.30 -10.45
N GLY A 265 33.20 -4.44 -10.20
CA GLY A 265 32.94 -3.25 -11.02
C GLY A 265 32.32 -3.52 -12.40
N LYS A 266 32.12 -4.78 -12.80
CA LYS A 266 31.31 -5.13 -13.98
C LYS A 266 29.83 -5.20 -13.62
N GLY A 267 29.03 -4.37 -14.30
CA GLY A 267 27.57 -4.41 -14.19
C GLY A 267 26.99 -5.69 -14.79
N GLN A 268 25.89 -6.18 -14.24
CA GLN A 268 25.07 -7.22 -14.87
C GLN A 268 23.85 -6.58 -15.51
N VAL A 269 23.43 -7.08 -16.68
CA VAL A 269 22.17 -6.66 -17.33
C VAL A 269 21.02 -6.74 -16.32
N SER A 270 20.45 -5.58 -16.02
CA SER A 270 19.40 -5.39 -15.02
C SER A 270 18.19 -4.73 -15.70
N PRO A 271 17.07 -5.45 -15.87
CA PRO A 271 15.94 -4.99 -16.68
C PRO A 271 15.04 -3.95 -16.00
N TRP A 272 15.37 -3.51 -14.78
CA TRP A 272 14.53 -2.61 -13.98
C TRP A 272 13.98 -1.37 -14.72
N PRO A 273 14.68 -0.75 -15.70
CA PRO A 273 14.11 0.39 -16.44
C PRO A 273 12.90 0.02 -17.30
N LEU A 274 12.82 -1.24 -17.77
CA LEU A 274 11.76 -1.74 -18.66
C LEU A 274 10.57 -2.34 -17.90
N VAL A 275 10.68 -2.47 -16.58
CA VAL A 275 9.60 -3.03 -15.76
C VAL A 275 8.48 -2.00 -15.60
N SER A 276 7.27 -2.40 -15.97
CA SER A 276 6.08 -1.56 -15.87
C SER A 276 5.43 -1.65 -14.48
N VAL A 277 5.27 -2.87 -13.95
CA VAL A 277 4.63 -3.10 -12.65
C VAL A 277 5.13 -4.40 -12.00
N VAL A 278 5.24 -4.38 -10.67
CA VAL A 278 5.49 -5.56 -9.84
C VAL A 278 4.28 -5.82 -8.94
N ASP A 279 3.60 -6.94 -9.15
CA ASP A 279 2.49 -7.38 -8.31
C ASP A 279 3.00 -8.33 -7.24
N PHE A 280 2.86 -7.98 -5.98
CA PHE A 280 3.16 -8.84 -4.84
C PHE A 280 1.90 -9.57 -4.38
N GLY A 281 1.96 -10.90 -4.39
CA GLY A 281 0.91 -11.80 -3.93
C GLY A 281 1.36 -12.60 -2.72
N PHE A 282 0.62 -12.45 -1.61
CA PHE A 282 0.85 -13.21 -0.38
C PHE A 282 -0.42 -13.28 0.47
N GLU A 283 -0.44 -14.22 1.42
CA GLU A 283 -1.55 -14.37 2.34
C GLU A 283 -1.59 -13.22 3.34
N ASN A 284 -2.70 -12.48 3.36
CA ASN A 284 -2.91 -11.37 4.29
C ASN A 284 -4.40 -11.10 4.49
N LYS A 285 -4.84 -11.03 5.76
CA LYS A 285 -6.26 -10.85 6.13
C LYS A 285 -6.89 -9.60 5.49
N LEU A 286 -6.13 -8.52 5.33
CA LEU A 286 -6.58 -7.27 4.68
C LEU A 286 -6.71 -7.46 3.17
N LEU A 287 -5.66 -7.95 2.51
CA LEU A 287 -5.62 -8.09 1.06
C LEU A 287 -6.63 -9.12 0.55
N ASN A 288 -6.90 -10.16 1.34
CA ASN A 288 -7.92 -11.18 1.06
C ASN A 288 -9.35 -10.61 0.97
N GLN A 289 -9.58 -9.42 1.52
CA GLN A 289 -10.83 -8.68 1.33
C GLN A 289 -10.93 -7.97 -0.02
N GLY A 290 -10.03 -8.24 -0.97
CA GLY A 290 -10.00 -7.56 -2.27
C GLY A 290 -9.41 -6.16 -2.18
N ILE A 291 -8.66 -5.86 -1.13
CA ILE A 291 -7.93 -4.59 -1.00
C ILE A 291 -6.60 -4.74 -1.73
N VAL A 292 -6.22 -3.72 -2.49
CA VAL A 292 -4.92 -3.64 -3.14
C VAL A 292 -4.28 -2.31 -2.77
N LEU A 293 -3.06 -2.36 -2.25
CA LEU A 293 -2.27 -1.16 -1.99
C LEU A 293 -1.35 -0.92 -3.19
N VAL A 294 -1.41 0.27 -3.78
CA VAL A 294 -0.62 0.63 -4.94
C VAL A 294 0.38 1.70 -4.52
N ASP A 295 1.67 1.35 -4.53
CA ASP A 295 2.77 2.29 -4.37
C ASP A 295 3.31 2.62 -5.76
N ALA A 296 3.19 3.88 -6.16
CA ALA A 296 3.62 4.34 -7.46
C ALA A 296 4.67 5.45 -7.31
N PRO A 297 5.59 5.59 -8.28
CA PRO A 297 6.52 6.72 -8.33
C PRO A 297 5.79 8.06 -8.24
N GLY A 298 6.46 9.07 -7.67
CA GLY A 298 5.97 10.44 -7.74
C GLY A 298 5.90 10.94 -9.20
N LEU A 299 4.96 11.83 -9.49
CA LEU A 299 4.76 12.43 -10.82
C LEU A 299 5.89 13.38 -11.27
N SER A 300 6.94 13.55 -10.46
CA SER A 300 8.12 14.34 -10.77
C SER A 300 9.11 13.61 -11.68
N ASP A 301 8.77 12.43 -12.18
CA ASP A 301 9.58 11.74 -13.17
C ASP A 301 9.52 12.48 -14.51
N SER A 302 10.69 12.93 -14.96
CA SER A 302 10.92 13.53 -16.27
C SER A 302 10.54 12.64 -17.47
N ASN A 303 10.50 11.32 -17.31
CA ASN A 303 10.17 10.40 -18.39
C ASN A 303 8.65 10.27 -18.52
N SER A 304 8.12 10.74 -19.66
CA SER A 304 6.68 10.77 -19.93
C SER A 304 6.05 9.38 -19.94
N THR A 305 6.72 8.34 -20.44
CA THR A 305 6.19 6.96 -20.44
C THR A 305 6.00 6.46 -19.01
N ARG A 306 6.94 6.75 -18.12
CA ARG A 306 6.88 6.33 -16.71
C ARG A 306 5.89 7.13 -15.90
N ALA A 307 5.88 8.45 -16.09
CA ALA A 307 4.88 9.34 -15.52
C ALA A 307 3.48 8.91 -15.96
N ASN A 308 3.28 8.61 -17.26
CA ASN A 308 2.01 8.12 -17.78
C ASN A 308 1.63 6.76 -17.19
N ASN A 309 2.57 5.82 -17.03
CA ASN A 309 2.32 4.54 -16.38
C ASN A 309 1.84 4.70 -14.93
N ALA A 310 2.52 5.56 -14.15
CA ALA A 310 2.10 5.89 -12.79
C ALA A 310 0.71 6.56 -12.77
N ILE A 311 0.43 7.48 -13.70
CA ILE A 311 -0.88 8.12 -13.85
C ILE A 311 -1.96 7.10 -14.17
N LEU A 312 -1.71 6.15 -15.08
CA LEU A 312 -2.66 5.10 -15.45
C LEU A 312 -3.03 4.25 -14.24
N HIS A 313 -2.06 3.74 -13.49
CA HIS A 313 -2.34 2.98 -12.27
C HIS A 313 -3.00 3.82 -11.17
N HIS A 314 -2.67 5.11 -11.07
CA HIS A 314 -3.39 6.02 -10.17
C HIS A 314 -4.85 6.24 -10.58
N ARG A 315 -5.16 6.27 -11.88
CA ARG A 315 -6.54 6.37 -12.39
C ARG A 315 -7.34 5.10 -12.15
N GLU A 316 -6.71 3.93 -12.20
CA GLU A 316 -7.32 2.65 -11.84
C GLU A 316 -7.67 2.58 -10.35
N CYS A 317 -6.89 3.25 -9.50
CA CYS A 317 -7.18 3.30 -8.08
C CYS A 317 -8.56 3.93 -7.83
N THR A 318 -9.28 3.43 -6.82
CA THR A 318 -10.58 4.00 -6.40
C THR A 318 -10.37 5.04 -5.30
N HIS A 319 -9.42 4.77 -4.41
CA HIS A 319 -9.11 5.61 -3.26
C HIS A 319 -7.65 6.09 -3.28
N LYS A 320 -7.36 7.15 -2.54
CA LYS A 320 -6.01 7.67 -2.33
C LYS A 320 -5.70 7.75 -0.84
N ILE A 321 -4.53 7.27 -0.43
CA ILE A 321 -3.93 7.49 0.88
C ILE A 321 -2.82 8.51 0.68
N THR A 322 -3.06 9.74 1.11
CA THR A 322 -2.03 10.78 1.13
C THR A 322 -1.20 10.62 2.40
N VAL A 323 0.11 10.51 2.25
CA VAL A 323 1.09 10.33 3.33
C VAL A 323 1.92 11.59 3.47
N ALA A 324 2.03 12.12 4.68
CA ALA A 324 2.84 13.31 4.97
C ALA A 324 3.39 13.28 6.39
N PRO A 325 4.56 13.88 6.65
CA PRO A 325 5.08 14.01 8.01
C PRO A 325 4.20 14.94 8.86
N ILE A 326 3.88 14.53 10.09
CA ILE A 326 3.04 15.33 11.00
C ILE A 326 3.63 16.71 11.35
N ASN A 327 4.96 16.83 11.37
CA ASN A 327 5.69 18.00 11.85
C ASN A 327 5.36 19.30 11.08
N ARG A 328 4.99 19.20 9.80
CA ARG A 328 4.66 20.35 8.93
C ARG A 328 3.26 20.30 8.33
N ALA A 329 2.46 19.32 8.72
CA ALA A 329 1.17 19.05 8.08
C ALA A 329 0.19 20.25 8.05
N LYS A 330 0.25 21.16 9.03
CA LYS A 330 -0.61 22.34 9.08
C LYS A 330 -0.28 23.38 8.00
N ASP A 331 1.00 23.52 7.68
CA ASP A 331 1.52 24.59 6.84
C ASP A 331 1.90 24.09 5.44
N ASP A 332 1.95 22.78 5.26
CA ASP A 332 2.32 22.11 4.03
C ASP A 332 1.34 22.38 2.88
N LYS A 333 1.84 23.08 1.85
CA LYS A 333 1.10 23.40 0.63
C LYS A 333 0.91 22.18 -0.27
N SER A 334 1.91 21.30 -0.38
CA SER A 334 1.82 20.09 -1.23
C SER A 334 0.75 19.15 -0.68
N LEU A 335 0.70 18.99 0.65
CA LEU A 335 -0.34 18.22 1.33
C LEU A 335 -1.74 18.77 1.05
N ARG A 336 -1.96 20.08 1.22
CA ARG A 336 -3.27 20.72 0.97
C ARG A 336 -3.72 20.51 -0.47
N GLU A 337 -2.82 20.71 -1.43
CA GLU A 337 -3.13 20.51 -2.85
C GLU A 337 -3.42 19.04 -3.16
N SER A 338 -2.63 18.11 -2.60
CA SER A 338 -2.82 16.67 -2.76
C SER A 338 -4.15 16.17 -2.21
N LEU A 339 -4.60 16.70 -1.06
CA LEU A 339 -5.92 16.41 -0.47
C LEU A 339 -7.06 17.00 -1.30
N LYS A 340 -6.90 18.24 -1.76
CA LYS A 340 -7.88 18.93 -2.62
C LYS A 340 -8.06 18.17 -3.94
N GLN A 341 -6.97 17.80 -4.60
CA GLN A 341 -6.99 16.97 -5.81
C GLN A 341 -7.61 15.60 -5.55
N GLY A 342 -7.27 14.95 -4.43
CA GLY A 342 -7.89 13.68 -4.05
C GLY A 342 -9.41 13.77 -3.96
N PHE A 343 -9.93 14.83 -3.32
CA PHE A 343 -11.37 15.09 -3.24
C PHE A 343 -12.01 15.32 -4.62
N TYR A 344 -11.43 16.19 -5.46
CA TYR A 344 -12.03 16.50 -6.77
C TYR A 344 -12.00 15.33 -7.75
N HIS A 345 -10.97 14.48 -7.71
CA HIS A 345 -10.85 13.34 -8.62
C HIS A 345 -11.61 12.09 -8.14
N ARG A 346 -11.80 11.93 -6.82
CA ARG A 346 -12.36 10.68 -6.23
C ARG A 346 -13.67 10.88 -5.48
N GLY A 347 -14.07 12.12 -5.25
CA GLY A 347 -15.28 12.47 -4.52
C GLY A 347 -15.17 12.33 -2.99
N SER A 348 -16.30 12.56 -2.34
CA SER A 348 -16.44 12.54 -0.88
C SER A 348 -16.09 11.17 -0.30
N GLY A 349 -15.17 11.14 0.67
CA GLY A 349 -14.69 9.91 1.31
C GLY A 349 -13.68 9.07 0.51
N GLY A 350 -13.32 9.48 -0.72
CA GLY A 350 -12.34 8.78 -1.57
C GLY A 350 -10.87 9.05 -1.22
N THR A 351 -10.61 9.95 -0.26
CA THR A 351 -9.26 10.34 0.17
C THR A 351 -9.08 10.09 1.66
N LEU A 352 -7.98 9.43 2.01
CA LEU A 352 -7.50 9.20 3.37
C LEU A 352 -6.19 9.96 3.57
N LEU A 353 -5.87 10.29 4.83
CA LEU A 353 -4.62 10.92 5.22
C LEU A 353 -3.92 10.05 6.28
N ALA A 354 -2.64 9.77 6.06
CA ALA A 354 -1.75 9.14 7.02
C ALA A 354 -0.62 10.13 7.38
N LEU A 355 -0.62 10.63 8.61
CA LEU A 355 0.41 11.52 9.13
C LEU A 355 1.49 10.72 9.84
N THR A 356 2.66 10.57 9.24
CA THR A 356 3.79 9.79 9.78
C THR A 356 4.54 10.55 10.87
N TYR A 357 5.48 9.87 11.54
CA TYR A 357 6.21 10.37 12.71
C TYR A 357 5.26 10.69 13.89
N GLY A 358 4.21 9.89 13.99
CA GLY A 358 3.17 9.99 15.00
C GLY A 358 3.63 9.70 16.42
N ASP A 359 4.83 9.14 16.58
CA ASP A 359 5.45 8.59 17.79
C ASP A 359 6.66 9.37 18.30
N SER A 360 7.17 10.34 17.54
CA SER A 360 8.26 11.21 17.96
C SER A 360 7.82 12.67 18.06
N ILE A 361 8.37 13.40 19.03
CA ILE A 361 8.16 14.83 19.22
C ILE A 361 9.46 15.49 19.66
N ASP A 362 9.75 16.68 19.12
CA ASP A 362 10.89 17.46 19.57
C ASP A 362 10.67 17.92 21.02
N PRO A 363 11.64 17.75 21.94
CA PRO A 363 11.56 18.24 23.30
C PRO A 363 11.12 19.70 23.44
N GLU A 364 11.48 20.56 22.48
CA GLU A 364 11.16 21.99 22.46
C GLU A 364 9.77 22.31 21.89
N THR A 365 9.07 21.34 21.30
CA THR A 365 7.74 21.57 20.72
C THR A 365 6.71 21.87 21.82
N ASP A 366 6.12 23.06 21.78
CA ASP A 366 4.97 23.38 22.60
C ASP A 366 3.74 22.59 22.17
N VAL A 367 3.15 21.85 23.11
CA VAL A 367 1.92 21.08 22.88
C VAL A 367 0.71 21.86 23.38
N CYS A 368 -0.39 21.80 22.63
CA CYS A 368 -1.68 22.36 23.07
C CYS A 368 -2.62 21.21 23.43
N GLY A 369 -3.45 21.39 24.45
CA GLY A 369 -4.41 20.38 24.88
C GLY A 369 -5.42 20.95 25.87
N SER A 370 -6.33 20.10 26.34
CA SER A 370 -7.27 20.40 27.40
C SER A 370 -6.55 20.74 28.72
N ALA A 371 -7.27 21.39 29.64
CA ALA A 371 -6.75 21.70 30.98
C ALA A 371 -6.30 20.43 31.73
N GLU A 372 -7.02 19.33 31.56
CA GLU A 372 -6.68 18.03 32.17
C GLU A 372 -5.40 17.43 31.61
N GLU A 373 -5.24 17.43 30.28
CA GLU A 373 -4.01 16.97 29.63
C GLU A 373 -2.80 17.82 30.04
N LYS A 374 -2.97 19.14 30.11
CA LYS A 374 -1.93 20.07 30.57
C LYS A 374 -1.56 19.88 32.04
N ALA A 375 -2.54 19.64 32.90
CA ALA A 375 -2.30 19.32 34.30
C ALA A 375 -1.53 18.01 34.45
N ARG A 376 -1.86 16.99 33.66
CA ARG A 376 -1.16 15.69 33.62
C ARG A 376 0.28 15.83 33.13
N GLU A 377 0.50 16.56 32.04
CA GLU A 377 1.83 16.87 31.51
C GLU A 377 2.70 17.53 32.61
N LEU A 378 2.18 18.54 33.30
CA LEU A 378 2.87 19.24 34.37
C LEU A 378 3.17 18.33 35.57
N ALA A 379 2.21 17.51 35.99
CA ALA A 379 2.39 16.56 37.08
C ALA A 379 3.52 15.56 36.79
N LEU A 380 3.54 14.99 35.58
CA LEU A 380 4.61 14.09 35.14
C LEU A 380 5.97 14.79 35.12
N LYS A 381 6.02 16.03 34.60
CA LYS A 381 7.26 16.83 34.58
C LYS A 381 7.83 17.08 35.98
N VAL A 382 6.97 17.40 36.95
CA VAL A 382 7.36 17.61 38.35
C VAL A 382 7.85 16.31 38.97
N GLU A 383 7.15 15.21 38.75
CA GLU A 383 7.53 13.90 39.32
C GLU A 383 8.85 13.38 38.73
N ILE A 384 9.08 13.53 37.43
CA ILE A 384 10.37 13.20 36.78
C ILE A 384 11.50 14.01 37.42
N LYS A 385 11.29 15.32 37.61
CA LYS A 385 12.29 16.19 38.24
C LYS A 385 12.61 15.71 39.66
N ARG A 386 11.59 15.42 40.47
CA ARG A 386 11.73 14.89 41.83
C ARG A 386 12.50 13.57 41.86
N LEU A 387 12.18 12.63 40.98
CA LEU A 387 12.86 11.33 40.89
C LEU A 387 14.32 11.48 40.45
N ARG A 388 14.62 12.38 39.50
CA ARG A 388 16.00 12.67 39.07
C ARG A 388 16.83 13.27 40.20
N GLU A 389 16.27 14.22 40.94
CA GLU A 389 16.90 14.81 42.13
C GLU A 389 17.13 13.76 43.24
N HIS A 390 16.16 12.87 43.45
CA HIS A 390 16.29 11.77 44.41
C HIS A 390 17.41 10.79 43.99
N ARG A 391 17.47 10.40 42.71
CA ARG A 391 18.54 9.55 42.16
C ARG A 391 19.92 10.19 42.36
N GLN A 392 20.02 11.50 42.18
CA GLN A 392 21.28 12.24 42.39
C GLN A 392 21.69 12.24 43.86
N LYS A 393 20.75 12.43 44.80
CA LYS A 393 21.01 12.35 46.24
C LYS A 393 21.48 10.96 46.67
N LEU A 394 20.87 9.90 46.14
CA LEU A 394 21.31 8.52 46.39
C LEU A 394 22.73 8.27 45.84
N SER A 395 23.02 8.74 44.62
CA SER A 395 24.36 8.65 44.03
C SER A 395 25.42 9.40 44.85
N GLN A 396 25.07 10.53 45.46
CA GLN A 396 25.96 11.24 46.39
C GLN A 396 26.19 10.46 47.69
N LYS A 397 25.13 9.91 48.30
CA LYS A 397 25.23 9.08 49.51
C LYS A 397 26.11 7.84 49.29
N LYS A 398 26.02 7.22 48.11
CA LYS A 398 26.84 6.06 47.72
C LYS A 398 28.34 6.35 47.79
N ARG A 399 28.78 7.59 47.51
CA ARG A 399 30.21 7.95 47.53
C ARG A 399 30.86 7.93 48.91
N SER A 400 30.06 8.01 49.98
CA SER A 400 30.52 8.02 51.37
C SER A 400 30.03 6.82 52.18
N ALA A 401 29.44 5.81 51.53
CA ALA A 401 28.80 4.67 52.16
C ALA A 401 29.79 3.52 52.45
N THR A 402 29.46 2.70 53.43
CA THR A 402 30.20 1.47 53.75
C THR A 402 29.90 0.35 52.74
N ARG A 403 30.69 -0.73 52.74
CA ARG A 403 30.63 -1.78 51.71
C ARG A 403 29.27 -2.48 51.63
N ASP A 404 28.58 -2.64 52.76
CA ASP A 404 27.25 -3.28 52.83
C ASP A 404 26.16 -2.29 52.38
N GLU A 405 26.23 -1.02 52.78
CA GLU A 405 25.29 0.04 52.36
C GLU A 405 25.36 0.36 50.86
N VAL A 406 26.51 0.14 50.23
CA VAL A 406 26.71 0.36 48.79
C VAL A 406 25.80 -0.56 47.96
N PHE A 407 25.57 -1.80 48.41
CA PHE A 407 24.72 -2.75 47.70
C PHE A 407 23.25 -2.30 47.71
N ASP A 408 22.72 -1.95 48.89
CA ASP A 408 21.34 -1.46 49.04
C ASP A 408 21.11 -0.15 48.25
N LEU A 409 22.07 0.77 48.29
CA LEU A 409 22.01 2.02 47.54
C LEU A 409 22.06 1.79 46.02
N ASP A 410 22.77 0.75 45.54
CA ASP A 410 22.81 0.43 44.12
C ASP A 410 21.48 -0.11 43.61
N ASP A 411 20.81 -0.94 44.40
CA ASP A 411 19.49 -1.43 44.06
C ASP A 411 18.44 -0.30 44.09
N GLU A 412 18.50 0.61 45.07
CA GLU A 412 17.62 1.80 45.12
C GLU A 412 17.88 2.75 43.94
N ILE A 413 19.14 3.01 43.57
CA ILE A 413 19.50 3.82 42.39
C ILE A 413 18.98 3.19 41.11
N ARG A 414 19.06 1.85 40.99
CA ARG A 414 18.54 1.10 39.84
C ARG A 414 17.03 1.25 39.73
N GLU A 415 16.32 1.08 40.84
CA GLU A 415 14.86 1.17 40.88
C GLU A 415 14.34 2.60 40.60
N VAL A 416 14.95 3.61 41.22
CA VAL A 416 14.65 5.01 40.90
C VAL A 416 14.99 5.31 39.43
N GLY A 417 16.08 4.74 38.91
CA GLY A 417 16.44 4.81 37.50
C GLY A 417 15.35 4.25 36.57
N ARG A 418 14.79 3.08 36.92
CA ARG A 418 13.66 2.45 36.23
C ARG A 418 12.42 3.33 36.26
N MET A 419 12.07 3.88 37.43
CA MET A 419 10.93 4.79 37.59
C MET A 419 11.09 6.08 36.77
N VAL A 420 12.30 6.66 36.71
CA VAL A 420 12.58 7.82 35.85
C VAL A 420 12.35 7.47 34.37
N LYS A 421 12.81 6.31 33.90
CA LYS A 421 12.57 5.86 32.51
C LYS A 421 11.07 5.74 32.23
N ILE A 422 10.32 5.03 33.08
CA ILE A 422 8.87 4.82 32.93
C ILE A 422 8.13 6.16 32.91
N LYS A 423 8.40 7.06 33.86
CA LYS A 423 7.75 8.37 33.90
C LYS A 423 8.14 9.29 32.76
N THR A 424 9.37 9.19 32.26
CA THR A 424 9.79 9.92 31.04
C THR A 424 9.01 9.42 29.82
N ALA A 425 8.88 8.10 29.64
CA ALA A 425 8.07 7.53 28.57
C ALA A 425 6.58 7.92 28.66
N GLU A 426 5.99 7.92 29.87
CA GLU A 426 4.61 8.42 30.09
C GLU A 426 4.47 9.91 29.72
N PHE A 427 5.47 10.73 30.04
CA PHE A 427 5.50 12.16 29.70
C PHE A 427 5.59 12.38 28.19
N ASP A 428 6.49 11.67 27.51
CA ASP A 428 6.65 11.75 26.07
C ASP A 428 5.38 11.28 25.34
N SER A 429 4.79 10.17 25.80
CA SER A 429 3.49 9.66 25.32
C SER A 429 2.38 10.71 25.43
N CYS A 430 2.25 11.34 26.61
CA CYS A 430 1.26 12.38 26.85
C CYS A 430 1.42 13.54 25.85
N ARG A 431 2.65 14.03 25.66
CA ARG A 431 2.94 15.13 24.73
C ARG A 431 2.66 14.77 23.28
N VAL A 432 3.10 13.58 22.86
CA VAL A 432 2.84 13.06 21.51
C VAL A 432 1.35 12.99 21.22
N ILE A 433 0.54 12.44 22.14
CA ILE A 433 -0.92 12.32 21.97
C ILE A 433 -1.57 13.70 21.88
N MET A 434 -1.19 14.64 22.75
CA MET A 434 -1.69 16.02 22.72
C MET A 434 -1.41 16.68 21.36
N ARG A 435 -0.17 16.58 20.86
CA ARG A 435 0.20 17.07 19.53
C ARG A 435 -0.63 16.40 18.44
N ASN A 436 -0.73 15.08 18.45
CA ASN A 436 -1.45 14.30 17.44
C ASN A 436 -2.89 14.77 17.31
N ASN A 437 -3.58 14.89 18.44
CA ASN A 437 -4.96 15.37 18.49
C ASN A 437 -5.10 16.81 17.97
N ALA A 438 -4.18 17.70 18.35
CA ALA A 438 -4.21 19.09 17.92
C ALA A 438 -3.97 19.25 16.41
N VAL A 439 -3.00 18.51 15.85
CA VAL A 439 -2.70 18.53 14.40
C VAL A 439 -3.84 17.90 13.62
N LEU A 440 -4.37 16.77 14.07
CA LEU A 440 -5.47 16.07 13.40
C LEU A 440 -6.71 16.96 13.26
N LYS A 441 -7.12 17.62 14.35
CA LYS A 441 -8.24 18.56 14.34
C LYS A 441 -8.01 19.72 13.38
N ALA A 442 -6.79 20.29 13.38
CA ALA A 442 -6.45 21.40 12.50
C ALA A 442 -6.51 21.00 11.01
N VAL A 443 -5.92 19.86 10.63
CA VAL A 443 -5.91 19.40 9.24
C VAL A 443 -7.32 19.00 8.77
N GLN A 444 -8.14 18.40 9.64
CA GLN A 444 -9.54 18.10 9.32
C GLN A 444 -10.38 19.38 9.12
N ALA A 445 -10.15 20.43 9.91
CA ALA A 445 -10.79 21.73 9.73
C ALA A 445 -10.36 22.38 8.40
N GLN A 446 -9.05 22.42 8.12
CA GLN A 446 -8.53 22.92 6.84
C GLN A 446 -9.11 22.17 5.64
N TYR A 447 -9.20 20.83 5.72
CA TYR A 447 -9.80 20.03 4.65
C TYR A 447 -11.27 20.40 4.41
N ARG A 448 -12.05 20.58 5.49
CA ARG A 448 -13.46 21.00 5.41
C ARG A 448 -13.58 22.36 4.74
N ASP A 449 -12.72 23.31 5.09
CA ASP A 449 -12.74 24.65 4.51
C ASP A 449 -12.36 24.64 3.01
N LEU A 450 -11.40 23.79 2.64
CA LEU A 450 -10.92 23.65 1.26
C LEU A 450 -11.92 22.94 0.33
N THR A 451 -12.62 21.92 0.82
CA THR A 451 -13.43 21.01 -0.02
C THR A 451 -14.93 21.19 0.15
N ARG A 452 -15.36 21.72 1.31
CA ARG A 452 -16.76 21.74 1.76
C ARG A 452 -17.40 20.35 1.79
N ASP A 453 -16.60 19.29 1.93
CA ASP A 453 -17.10 17.91 2.05
C ASP A 453 -17.95 17.77 3.33
N PRO A 454 -19.20 17.29 3.25
CA PRO A 454 -20.00 16.97 4.44
C PRO A 454 -19.39 15.85 5.28
N LYS A 455 -18.59 14.96 4.70
CA LYS A 455 -17.89 13.90 5.43
C LYS A 455 -16.53 14.42 5.92
N PRO A 456 -16.15 14.16 7.19
CA PRO A 456 -14.83 14.53 7.68
C PRO A 456 -13.74 13.69 6.99
N LEU A 457 -12.57 14.31 6.76
CA LEU A 457 -11.40 13.60 6.26
C LEU A 457 -11.04 12.42 7.17
N SER A 458 -10.92 11.23 6.58
CA SER A 458 -10.40 10.04 7.24
C SER A 458 -8.89 10.18 7.43
N ALA A 459 -8.50 10.84 8.52
CA ALA A 459 -7.11 11.15 8.84
C ALA A 459 -6.64 10.34 10.05
N PHE A 460 -5.42 9.80 9.97
CA PHE A 460 -4.81 8.95 10.98
C PHE A 460 -3.38 9.43 11.23
N VAL A 461 -2.98 9.51 12.50
CA VAL A 461 -1.58 9.76 12.86
C VAL A 461 -0.91 8.42 13.10
N ILE A 462 0.15 8.13 12.34
CA ILE A 462 0.82 6.83 12.27
C ILE A 462 2.16 6.88 13.01
N GLY A 463 2.26 6.11 14.10
CA GLY A 463 3.49 5.87 14.85
C GLY A 463 4.17 4.58 14.37
N ASN A 464 4.91 4.66 13.26
CA ASN A 464 5.48 3.49 12.59
C ASN A 464 6.51 2.75 13.45
N GLU A 465 7.40 3.47 14.15
CA GLU A 465 8.47 2.85 14.93
C GLU A 465 7.90 2.24 16.21
N ALA A 466 6.99 2.95 16.89
CA ALA A 466 6.27 2.38 18.03
C ALA A 466 5.49 1.11 17.64
N TYR A 467 4.81 1.09 16.49
CA TYR A 467 4.10 -0.10 16.00
C TYR A 467 5.07 -1.24 15.66
N LYS A 468 6.22 -0.93 15.04
CA LYS A 468 7.24 -1.93 14.71
C LYS A 468 7.80 -2.60 15.98
N THR A 469 7.99 -1.85 17.06
CA THR A 469 8.39 -2.43 18.35
C THR A 469 7.32 -3.34 18.92
N HIS A 470 6.03 -2.97 18.85
CA HIS A 470 4.94 -3.89 19.24
C HIS A 470 4.94 -5.16 18.39
N GLN A 471 5.15 -5.03 17.08
CA GLN A 471 5.20 -6.17 16.16
C GLN A 471 6.36 -7.12 16.46
N ALA A 472 7.50 -6.62 16.94
CA ALA A 472 8.67 -7.44 17.26
C ALA A 472 8.61 -8.09 18.66
N GLY A 473 7.75 -7.59 19.54
CA GLY A 473 7.81 -7.86 20.97
C GLY A 473 8.93 -7.05 21.64
N TYR A 474 8.78 -6.75 22.93
CA TYR A 474 9.72 -5.87 23.64
C TYR A 474 9.80 -6.17 25.14
N ALA A 475 10.96 -5.86 25.73
CA ALA A 475 11.15 -5.92 27.18
C ALA A 475 10.46 -4.75 27.89
N THR A 476 10.04 -4.94 29.15
CA THR A 476 9.32 -3.91 29.92
C THR A 476 10.02 -2.55 29.98
N ASP A 477 11.35 -2.51 29.95
CA ASP A 477 12.13 -1.27 29.98
C ASP A 477 12.31 -0.59 28.61
N GLU A 478 11.95 -1.28 27.53
CA GLU A 478 11.94 -0.79 26.14
C GLU A 478 10.52 -0.46 25.64
N ARG A 479 9.58 -0.23 26.56
CA ARG A 479 8.18 0.02 26.25
C ARG A 479 8.01 1.17 25.22
N PRO A 480 7.28 0.93 24.11
CA PRO A 480 7.00 1.96 23.11
C PRO A 480 6.25 3.17 23.67
N VAL A 481 6.51 4.34 23.09
CA VAL A 481 5.89 5.63 23.46
C VAL A 481 4.36 5.60 23.28
N LEU A 482 3.86 4.84 22.32
CA LEU A 482 2.43 4.71 22.02
C LEU A 482 1.98 3.26 22.24
N THR A 483 0.78 3.08 22.77
CA THR A 483 0.09 1.78 22.70
C THR A 483 -0.29 1.45 21.26
N VAL A 484 -0.54 0.18 20.95
CA VAL A 484 -0.91 -0.28 19.59
C VAL A 484 -2.04 0.56 18.97
N GLU A 485 -3.13 0.79 19.72
CA GLU A 485 -4.26 1.62 19.23
C GLU A 485 -3.86 3.08 18.98
N GLN A 486 -3.01 3.65 19.84
CA GLN A 486 -2.52 5.02 19.71
C GLN A 486 -1.53 5.20 18.55
N THR A 487 -0.92 4.13 18.04
CA THR A 487 -0.10 4.20 16.82
C THR A 487 -0.92 4.56 15.58
N GLY A 488 -2.25 4.47 15.64
CA GLY A 488 -3.16 4.76 14.53
C GLY A 488 -3.20 3.68 13.43
N VAL A 489 -2.32 2.68 13.47
CA VAL A 489 -2.28 1.58 12.49
C VAL A 489 -3.56 0.72 12.51
N PRO A 490 -4.10 0.31 13.68
CA PRO A 490 -5.39 -0.39 13.72
C PRO A 490 -6.57 0.49 13.22
N GLY A 491 -6.48 1.80 13.45
CA GLY A 491 -7.47 2.77 12.98
C GLY A 491 -7.56 2.84 11.46
N ILE A 492 -6.42 2.99 10.78
CA ILE A 492 -6.40 3.00 9.31
C ILE A 492 -6.80 1.64 8.74
N ARG A 493 -6.38 0.51 9.37
CA ARG A 493 -6.77 -0.83 8.92
C ARG A 493 -8.28 -1.06 8.98
N ARG A 494 -8.94 -0.67 10.09
CA ARG A 494 -10.41 -0.70 10.20
C ARG A 494 -11.09 0.11 9.12
N ARG A 495 -10.55 1.28 8.78
CA ARG A 495 -11.09 2.11 7.69
C ARG A 495 -10.92 1.44 6.32
N LEU A 496 -9.77 0.82 6.07
CA LEU A 496 -9.51 0.07 4.84
C LEU A 496 -10.44 -1.14 4.69
N TYR A 497 -10.80 -1.82 5.78
CA TYR A 497 -11.84 -2.85 5.77
C TYR A 497 -13.24 -2.25 5.47
N ALA A 498 -13.60 -1.14 6.10
CA ALA A 498 -14.95 -0.58 5.99
C ALA A 498 -15.32 -0.12 4.56
N LEU A 499 -14.37 0.45 3.81
CA LEU A 499 -14.61 1.01 2.48
C LEU A 499 -15.10 -0.02 1.43
N PRO A 500 -14.40 -1.15 1.17
CA PRO A 500 -14.89 -2.18 0.26
C PRO A 500 -16.16 -2.86 0.77
N ALA A 501 -16.37 -2.92 2.09
CA ALA A 501 -17.55 -3.57 2.66
C ALA A 501 -18.85 -2.86 2.26
N GLU A 502 -18.86 -1.53 2.22
CA GLU A 502 -20.04 -0.77 1.77
C GLU A 502 -20.40 -1.09 0.31
N ALA A 503 -19.41 -1.10 -0.58
CA ALA A 503 -19.60 -1.44 -1.99
C ALA A 503 -20.09 -2.89 -2.17
N LYS A 504 -19.48 -3.84 -1.46
CA LYS A 504 -19.87 -5.26 -1.48
C LYS A 504 -21.30 -5.49 -1.01
N LEU A 505 -21.72 -4.78 0.04
CA LEU A 505 -23.08 -4.88 0.55
C LEU A 505 -24.08 -4.35 -0.47
N ASN A 506 -23.82 -3.18 -1.05
CA ASN A 506 -24.69 -2.57 -2.05
C ASN A 506 -24.80 -3.45 -3.31
N GLU A 507 -23.71 -4.04 -3.77
CA GLU A 507 -23.71 -4.97 -4.91
C GLU A 507 -24.53 -6.22 -4.61
N ALA A 508 -24.36 -6.83 -3.43
CA ALA A 508 -25.13 -8.01 -3.02
C ALA A 508 -26.62 -7.70 -2.91
N LEU A 509 -26.99 -6.56 -2.33
CA LEU A 509 -28.39 -6.11 -2.25
C LEU A 509 -28.98 -5.81 -3.63
N HIS A 510 -28.21 -5.20 -4.53
CA HIS A 510 -28.64 -4.96 -5.90
C HIS A 510 -28.85 -6.26 -6.68
N LEU A 511 -27.97 -7.26 -6.49
CA LEU A 511 -28.16 -8.59 -7.05
C LEU A 511 -29.47 -9.22 -6.55
N ALA A 512 -29.68 -9.23 -5.23
CA ALA A 512 -30.81 -9.87 -4.59
C ALA A 512 -32.15 -9.16 -4.89
N ASN A 513 -32.21 -7.84 -4.75
CA ASN A 513 -33.46 -7.08 -4.80
C ASN A 513 -33.83 -6.60 -6.22
N THR A 514 -32.86 -6.52 -7.13
CA THR A 514 -33.08 -5.95 -8.47
C THR A 514 -32.76 -6.96 -9.56
N GLN A 515 -31.53 -7.49 -9.61
CA GLN A 515 -31.09 -8.29 -10.75
C GLN A 515 -31.76 -9.66 -10.82
N ILE A 516 -31.99 -10.33 -9.68
CA ILE A 516 -32.68 -11.61 -9.60
C ILE A 516 -34.18 -11.46 -9.95
N PRO A 517 -34.95 -10.53 -9.34
CA PRO A 517 -36.34 -10.31 -9.74
C PRO A 517 -36.50 -9.93 -11.21
N ASN A 518 -35.58 -9.11 -11.76
CA ASN A 518 -35.58 -8.78 -13.18
C ASN A 518 -35.32 -10.03 -14.05
N LEU A 519 -34.38 -10.90 -13.66
CA LEU A 519 -34.14 -12.17 -14.35
C LEU A 519 -35.40 -13.02 -14.36
N VAL A 520 -36.05 -13.23 -13.21
CA VAL A 520 -37.31 -13.98 -13.13
C VAL A 520 -38.39 -13.37 -14.01
N SER A 521 -38.53 -12.04 -13.99
CA SER A 521 -39.50 -11.32 -14.84
C SER A 521 -39.21 -11.48 -16.33
N PHE A 522 -37.94 -11.52 -16.74
CA PHE A 522 -37.57 -11.83 -18.11
C PHE A 522 -38.02 -13.23 -18.50
N PHE A 523 -37.73 -14.25 -17.66
CA PHE A 523 -38.19 -15.62 -17.91
C PHE A 523 -39.73 -15.69 -18.02
N ASP A 524 -40.46 -15.00 -17.15
CA ASP A 524 -41.93 -14.93 -17.19
C ASP A 524 -42.45 -14.26 -18.47
N LEU A 525 -41.84 -13.15 -18.89
CA LEU A 525 -42.19 -12.47 -20.13
C LEU A 525 -41.98 -13.38 -21.35
N TYR A 526 -40.88 -14.11 -21.41
CA TYR A 526 -40.60 -15.03 -22.51
C TYR A 526 -41.54 -16.25 -22.53
N CYS A 527 -41.93 -16.77 -21.36
CA CYS A 527 -42.99 -17.77 -21.27
C CYS A 527 -44.32 -17.23 -21.79
N SER A 528 -44.64 -15.96 -21.51
CA SER A 528 -45.91 -15.35 -21.92
C SER A 528 -45.96 -14.94 -23.40
N LYS A 529 -44.82 -14.59 -24.00
CA LYS A 529 -44.72 -14.04 -25.38
C LYS A 529 -44.27 -15.04 -26.45
N THR A 530 -44.07 -16.31 -26.13
CA THR A 530 -43.65 -17.30 -27.14
C THR A 530 -44.71 -17.45 -28.25
N HIS A 531 -44.43 -16.83 -29.39
CA HIS A 531 -45.17 -17.03 -30.64
C HIS A 531 -45.13 -18.51 -31.03
N LEU A 532 -46.27 -19.18 -30.80
CA LEU A 532 -46.95 -20.14 -31.70
C LEU A 532 -46.19 -21.30 -32.36
N ALA A 533 -44.99 -21.67 -31.94
CA ALA A 533 -44.42 -22.99 -32.25
C ALA A 533 -43.80 -23.63 -30.99
N ARG A 534 -44.48 -24.66 -30.45
CA ARG A 534 -44.00 -25.53 -29.36
C ARG A 534 -43.94 -24.93 -27.94
N LYS A 535 -44.98 -24.17 -27.57
CA LYS A 535 -45.26 -23.66 -26.22
C LYS A 535 -45.01 -24.69 -25.09
N ALA A 536 -45.44 -25.94 -25.25
CA ALA A 536 -45.36 -26.97 -24.21
C ALA A 536 -43.93 -27.39 -23.84
N GLU A 537 -43.00 -27.44 -24.82
CA GLU A 537 -41.61 -27.82 -24.58
C GLU A 537 -40.85 -26.70 -23.83
N ILE A 538 -41.09 -25.43 -24.21
CA ILE A 538 -40.49 -24.25 -23.57
C ILE A 538 -41.08 -24.03 -22.17
N GLU A 539 -42.40 -24.19 -22.01
CA GLU A 539 -43.07 -24.12 -20.71
C GLU A 539 -42.53 -25.20 -19.75
N ALA A 540 -42.29 -26.43 -20.21
CA ALA A 540 -41.74 -27.49 -19.36
C ALA A 540 -40.33 -27.16 -18.84
N VAL A 541 -39.45 -26.64 -19.71
CA VAL A 541 -38.08 -26.25 -19.35
C VAL A 541 -38.06 -25.06 -18.39
N ILE A 542 -39.00 -24.11 -18.51
CA ILE A 542 -38.98 -22.89 -17.68
C ILE A 542 -39.84 -22.98 -16.41
N LEU A 543 -40.98 -23.68 -16.43
CA LEU A 543 -41.87 -23.80 -15.27
C LEU A 543 -41.29 -24.68 -14.15
N GLN A 544 -40.48 -25.67 -14.49
CA GLN A 544 -39.84 -26.54 -13.50
C GLN A 544 -38.91 -25.77 -12.53
N PRO A 545 -37.96 -24.92 -13.01
CA PRO A 545 -37.17 -24.08 -12.13
C PRO A 545 -38.00 -23.00 -11.42
N LYS A 546 -39.05 -22.44 -12.07
CA LYS A 546 -39.96 -21.48 -11.43
C LYS A 546 -40.67 -22.06 -10.20
N LYS A 547 -41.20 -23.28 -10.29
CA LYS A 547 -41.84 -23.95 -9.16
C LYS A 547 -40.87 -24.18 -8.00
N LYS A 548 -39.66 -24.65 -8.30
CA LYS A 548 -38.58 -24.79 -7.30
C LYS A 548 -38.19 -23.46 -6.65
N LEU A 549 -38.17 -22.37 -7.41
CA LEU A 549 -37.91 -21.01 -6.90
C LEU A 549 -39.01 -20.55 -5.93
N GLY A 550 -40.27 -20.77 -6.29
CA GLY A 550 -41.43 -20.45 -5.45
C GLY A 550 -41.40 -21.18 -4.12
N ASP A 551 -41.13 -22.49 -4.14
CA ASP A 551 -41.03 -23.32 -2.94
C ASP A 551 -39.87 -22.86 -2.02
N MET A 552 -38.75 -22.41 -2.60
CA MET A 552 -37.61 -21.88 -1.82
C MET A 552 -37.88 -20.51 -1.20
N LEU A 553 -38.51 -19.60 -1.95
CA LEU A 553 -38.84 -18.26 -1.45
C LEU A 553 -39.86 -18.31 -0.31
N SER A 554 -40.77 -19.30 -0.31
CA SER A 554 -41.71 -19.54 0.80
C SER A 554 -41.07 -20.12 2.07
N VAL A 555 -39.87 -20.69 2.00
CA VAL A 555 -39.17 -21.32 3.14
C VAL A 555 -38.19 -20.36 3.83
N THR A 556 -37.79 -19.28 3.16
CA THR A 556 -36.82 -18.29 3.69
C THR A 556 -37.45 -17.05 4.34
N LEU A 557 -38.77 -17.01 4.50
CA LEU A 557 -39.51 -15.87 5.09
C LEU A 557 -40.08 -16.13 6.50
N ASP A 558 -39.68 -17.23 7.15
CA ASP A 558 -39.87 -17.46 8.59
C ASP A 558 -38.56 -17.28 9.37
#